data_AF-A0A7K5JDV0-F1
#
_entry.id   AF-A0A7K5JDV0-F1
#
_cell.length_a   1.000
_cell.length_b   1.000
_cell.length_c   1.000
_cell.angle_alpha   90.00
_cell.angle_beta   90.00
_cell.angle_gamma   90.00
#
_symmetry.space_group_name_H-M   'P 1'
#
loop_
_entity.id
_entity.type
_entity.pdbx_description
1 polymer ?
#
loop_
_entity_poly.entity_id
_entity_poly.type
_entity_poly.pdbx_seq_one_letter_code
_entity_poly.pdbx_strand_id
1 'polypeptide(L)' 'CTECGKSLSSHPALVTHRRIHTGERPYECPDCGKGFMAVKSLSKHRKSHRDPRPCRDCGEGGAAAGCPHRRGV' A
#
# COMPACT_ATOMS: atom_id res chain seq x y z
N CYS A 1 -16.10 -6.98 16.30
CA CYS A 1 -15.41 -8.08 15.59
C CYS A 1 -15.48 -9.28 16.52
N THR A 2 -16.02 -10.39 16.07
CA THR A 2 -16.21 -11.59 16.92
C THR A 2 -14.90 -12.27 17.28
N GLU A 3 -13.85 -12.10 16.46
CA GLU A 3 -12.55 -12.77 16.66
C GLU A 3 -11.62 -12.01 17.62
N CYS A 4 -11.69 -10.68 17.68
CA CYS A 4 -10.78 -9.86 18.49
C CYS A 4 -11.47 -8.76 19.32
N GLY A 5 -12.80 -8.80 19.43
CA GLY A 5 -13.58 -7.85 20.22
C GLY A 5 -13.64 -6.41 19.68
N LYS A 6 -12.88 -6.06 18.64
CA LYS A 6 -12.84 -4.67 18.12
C LYS A 6 -14.20 -4.14 17.65
N SER A 7 -14.61 -3.01 18.21
CA SER A 7 -15.80 -2.26 17.79
C SER A 7 -15.50 -1.48 16.51
N LEU A 8 -16.29 -1.70 15.46
CA LEU A 8 -16.16 -1.00 14.19
C LEU A 8 -17.45 -0.26 13.91
N SER A 9 -17.34 0.97 13.40
CA SER A 9 -18.47 1.89 13.24
C SER A 9 -19.40 1.57 12.07
N SER A 10 -19.04 0.64 11.20
CA SER A 10 -19.83 0.33 9.99
C SER A 10 -19.58 -1.09 9.48
N HIS A 11 -20.59 -1.67 8.81
CA HIS A 11 -20.52 -3.02 8.25
C HIS A 11 -19.39 -3.22 7.22
N PRO A 12 -19.14 -2.31 6.25
CA PRO A 12 -18.02 -2.44 5.32
C PRO A 12 -16.65 -2.42 6.01
N ALA A 13 -16.52 -1.66 7.11
CA ALA A 13 -15.32 -1.65 7.93
C ALA A 13 -15.12 -2.99 8.64
N LEU A 14 -16.20 -3.62 9.14
CA LEU A 14 -16.17 -4.95 9.72
C LEU A 14 -15.74 -6.04 8.73
N VAL A 15 -16.31 -6.04 7.52
CA VAL A 15 -15.95 -7.00 6.47
C VAL A 15 -14.47 -6.86 6.09
N THR A 16 -14.01 -5.61 5.88
CA THR A 16 -12.60 -5.35 5.56
C THR A 16 -11.67 -5.75 6.71
N HIS A 17 -12.08 -5.48 7.94
CA HIS A 17 -11.30 -5.81 9.14
C HIS A 17 -11.13 -7.33 9.30
N ARG A 18 -12.15 -8.13 8.98
CA ARG A 18 -12.08 -9.59 9.09
C ARG A 18 -11.00 -10.20 8.19
N ARG A 19 -10.65 -9.53 7.08
CA ARG A 19 -9.54 -9.94 6.20
C ARG A 19 -8.17 -9.92 6.88
N ILE A 20 -8.03 -9.19 7.99
CA ILE A 20 -6.80 -9.19 8.80
C ILE A 20 -6.61 -10.55 9.48
N HIS A 21 -7.72 -11.20 9.86
CA HIS A 21 -7.69 -12.50 10.52
C HIS A 21 -7.51 -13.64 9.51
N THR A 22 -8.16 -13.54 8.35
CA THR A 22 -8.01 -14.55 7.27
C THR A 22 -6.73 -14.39 6.46
N GLY A 23 -6.08 -13.22 6.52
CA GLY A 23 -4.93 -12.89 5.69
C GLY A 23 -5.27 -12.67 4.21
N GLU A 24 -6.55 -12.69 3.82
CA GLU A 24 -6.97 -12.53 2.44
C GLU A 24 -6.68 -11.14 1.90
N ARG A 25 -6.02 -11.09 0.73
CA ARG A 25 -5.64 -9.85 0.07
C ARG A 25 -6.14 -9.84 -1.37
N PRO A 26 -7.46 -9.70 -1.58
CA PRO A 26 -8.08 -9.83 -2.90
C PRO A 26 -7.71 -8.71 -3.89
N TYR A 27 -7.06 -7.64 -3.42
CA TYR A 27 -6.66 -6.53 -4.28
C TYR A 27 -5.15 -6.52 -4.47
N GLU A 28 -4.69 -6.91 -5.64
CA GLU A 28 -3.28 -6.90 -5.98
C GLU A 28 -2.88 -5.63 -6.72
N CYS A 29 -1.66 -5.15 -6.47
CA CYS A 29 -1.08 -4.07 -7.24
C CYS A 29 -0.54 -4.60 -8.58
N PRO A 30 -1.03 -4.12 -9.73
CA PRO A 30 -0.56 -4.61 -11.03
C PRO A 30 0.90 -4.26 -11.30
N ASP A 31 1.41 -3.18 -10.68
CA ASP A 31 2.79 -2.72 -10.89
C ASP A 31 3.85 -3.54 -10.12
N CYS A 32 3.48 -4.22 -9.02
CA CYS A 32 4.46 -4.86 -8.13
C CYS A 32 3.98 -6.13 -7.42
N GLY A 33 2.77 -6.62 -7.71
CA GLY A 33 2.20 -7.83 -7.10
C GLY A 33 1.82 -7.70 -5.62
N LYS A 34 1.93 -6.51 -5.01
CA LYS A 34 1.62 -6.35 -3.58
C LYS A 34 0.12 -6.44 -3.34
N GLY A 35 -0.32 -7.40 -2.52
CA GLY A 35 -1.72 -7.55 -2.12
C GLY A 35 -2.20 -6.53 -1.07
N PHE A 36 -3.50 -6.24 -1.05
CA PHE A 36 -4.15 -5.35 -0.09
C PHE A 36 -5.52 -5.89 0.33
N MET A 37 -5.91 -5.60 1.57
CA MET A 37 -7.23 -5.98 2.11
C MET A 37 -8.36 -5.04 1.66
N ALA A 38 -8.05 -3.84 1.14
CA ALA A 38 -9.02 -2.83 0.75
C ALA A 38 -8.60 -2.05 -0.50
N VAL A 39 -9.56 -1.71 -1.37
CA VAL A 39 -9.34 -0.88 -2.58
C VAL A 39 -8.75 0.48 -2.23
N LYS A 40 -9.24 1.13 -1.16
CA LYS A 40 -8.71 2.42 -0.70
C LYS A 40 -7.21 2.37 -0.36
N SER A 41 -6.73 1.23 0.14
CA SER A 41 -5.32 1.02 0.47
C SER A 41 -4.50 0.78 -0.80
N LEU A 42 -5.01 -0.03 -1.73
CA LEU A 42 -4.41 -0.23 -3.05
C LEU A 42 -4.31 1.09 -3.82
N SER A 43 -5.39 1.87 -3.90
CA SER A 43 -5.40 3.15 -4.61
C SER A 43 -4.40 4.17 -4.05
N LYS A 44 -4.20 4.19 -2.73
CA LYS A 44 -3.14 5.01 -2.11
C LYS A 44 -1.75 4.49 -2.46
N HIS A 45 -1.55 3.18 -2.36
CA HIS A 45 -0.28 2.55 -2.72
C HIS A 45 0.08 2.76 -4.20
N ARG A 46 -0.87 2.60 -5.11
CA ARG A 46 -0.63 2.74 -6.56
C ARG A 46 -0.08 4.12 -6.93
N LYS A 47 -0.45 5.17 -6.17
CA LYS A 47 0.11 6.52 -6.35
C LYS A 47 1.60 6.60 -6.01
N SER A 48 2.12 5.72 -5.14
CA SER A 48 3.56 5.68 -4.80
C SER A 48 4.43 5.19 -5.97
N HIS A 49 3.85 4.48 -6.95
CA HIS A 49 4.55 4.15 -8.20
C HIS A 49 4.64 5.34 -9.14
N ARG A 50 3.70 6.30 -9.05
CA ARG A 50 3.67 7.51 -9.89
C ARG A 50 4.57 8.63 -9.36
N ASP A 51 4.84 8.65 -8.06
CA ASP A 51 5.76 9.61 -7.42
C ASP A 51 7.01 8.88 -6.90
N PRO A 52 7.94 8.48 -7.79
CA PRO A 52 9.28 8.21 -7.34
C PRO A 52 9.83 9.53 -6.83
N ARG A 53 9.76 9.77 -5.51
CA ARG A 53 10.23 11.00 -4.86
C ARG A 53 11.49 11.50 -5.57
N PRO A 54 11.50 12.70 -6.16
CA PRO A 54 12.69 13.20 -6.82
C PRO A 54 13.82 13.20 -5.79
N CYS A 55 14.95 12.61 -6.15
CA CYS A 55 16.12 12.56 -5.30
C CYS A 55 16.52 14.01 -4.99
N ARG A 56 16.42 14.46 -3.73
CA ARG A 56 16.77 15.85 -3.35
C ARG A 56 18.24 16.19 -3.59
N ASP A 57 19.08 15.19 -3.83
CA ASP A 57 20.52 15.31 -4.08
C ASP A 57 20.86 15.42 -5.58
N CYS A 58 19.93 15.05 -6.47
CA CYS A 58 20.14 15.14 -7.92
C CYS A 58 19.33 16.33 -8.47
N GLY A 59 20.02 17.38 -8.91
CA GLY A 59 19.43 18.62 -9.43
C GLY A 59 18.71 18.50 -10.78
N GLU A 60 18.48 17.30 -11.31
CA GLU A 60 17.76 17.08 -12.56
C GLU A 60 16.71 15.98 -12.38
N GLY A 61 15.52 16.23 -12.91
CA GLY A 61 14.27 15.49 -12.68
C GLY A 61 14.24 14.05 -13.22
N GLY A 62 15.12 13.19 -12.70
CA GLY A 62 15.14 11.75 -12.95
C GLY A 62 14.38 10.95 -11.90
N ALA A 63 13.63 9.94 -12.34
CA ALA A 63 12.92 9.00 -11.48
C ALA A 63 13.88 8.24 -10.54
N ALA A 64 13.54 8.19 -9.25
CA ALA A 64 14.33 7.60 -8.17
C ALA A 64 14.70 6.11 -8.31
N ALA A 65 14.15 5.40 -9.30
CA ALA A 65 14.38 3.97 -9.51
C ALA A 65 15.83 3.64 -9.96
N GLY A 66 16.61 4.63 -10.42
CA GLY A 66 18.00 4.47 -10.85
C GLY A 66 19.03 5.28 -10.05
N CYS A 67 18.67 5.85 -8.90
CA CYS A 67 19.57 6.72 -8.14
C CYS A 67 20.61 5.91 -7.33
N PRO A 68 21.93 6.07 -7.58
CA PRO A 68 22.99 5.32 -6.89
C PRO A 68 23.07 5.59 -5.37
N HIS A 69 22.41 6.66 -4.91
CA HIS A 69 22.34 7.05 -3.49
C HIS A 69 21.33 6.24 -2.67
N ARG A 70 20.45 5.44 -3.29
CA ARG A 70 19.46 4.63 -2.57
C ARG A 70 20.11 3.35 -2.05
N ARG A 71 20.89 3.45 -0.96
CA ARG A 71 21.30 2.26 -0.18
C ARG A 71 20.04 1.56 0.34
N GLY A 72 19.89 0.30 -0.04
CA GLY A 72 18.77 -0.54 0.33
C GLY A 72 18.68 -0.74 1.84
N VAL A 73 17.44 -0.71 2.34
CA VAL A 73 17.04 -1.42 3.56
C VAL A 73 15.98 -2.42 3.16
#